data_AF-A0A2U1CDD0-F1
#
_entry.id   AF-A0A2U1CDD0-F1
#
_cell.length_a   1.000
_cell.length_b   1.000
_cell.length_c   1.000
_cell.angle_alpha   90.00
_cell.angle_beta   90.00
_cell.angle_gamma   90.00
#
_symmetry.space_group_name_H-M   'P 1'
#
loop_
_entity.id
_entity.type
_entity.pdbx_description
1 polymer ?
#
loop_
_entity_poly.entity_id
_entity_poly.type
_entity_poly.pdbx_seq_one_letter_code
_entity_poly.pdbx_strand_id
1 'polypeptide(L)'
;MKRKIETSLRRAMDQLPQPDYWTVAEAPVQKMEVHDYVTRQDVSVRPVRRRALPLALAACALALAVGLYSYFRFFQIYSVVDLTVNPSFALALNRGDQVRNVTALNGDAEAILEGRSYRGWTLEATVENLLDGLAAQGYLTSADDAVDVAVNSKDADHGRALRETVERCVAEKLSGFSQPDVPAPSPTSETAATPVPTPIATPYSTPVPTPAATPVPTPAPTPAPTPTPSPQPTAPLSEEAVGDILRQRLPEAVLKELELDEDDGRWIYEAKLRHGDLKYEIELDAFTGEILKWEEDD
;
A
#
# COMPACT_ATOMS: atom_id res chain seq x y z
N MET A 1 -36.91 34.57 88.57
CA MET A 1 -37.56 34.24 87.27
C MET A 1 -37.67 32.74 86.99
N LYS A 2 -36.59 31.95 87.11
CA LYS A 2 -36.58 30.51 86.78
C LYS A 2 -37.72 29.66 87.39
N ARG A 3 -38.02 29.84 88.69
CA ARG A 3 -39.10 29.08 89.36
C ARG A 3 -40.49 29.31 88.78
N LYS A 4 -40.81 30.54 88.36
CA LYS A 4 -42.12 30.86 87.75
C LYS A 4 -42.29 30.20 86.38
N ILE A 5 -41.20 30.08 85.61
CA ILE A 5 -41.20 29.40 84.31
C ILE A 5 -41.42 27.90 84.49
N GLU A 6 -40.75 27.27 85.45
CA GLU A 6 -40.93 25.85 85.74
C GLU A 6 -42.36 25.52 86.18
N THR A 7 -42.96 26.34 87.06
CA THR A 7 -44.34 26.14 87.49
C THR A 7 -45.34 26.36 86.34
N SER A 8 -45.06 27.33 85.46
CA SER A 8 -45.84 27.57 84.24
C SER A 8 -45.75 26.38 83.28
N LEU A 9 -44.56 25.81 83.10
CA LEU A 9 -44.34 24.69 82.18
C LEU A 9 -45.01 23.41 82.69
N ARG A 10 -44.91 23.12 84.00
CA ARG A 10 -45.61 21.97 84.60
C ARG A 10 -47.12 22.11 84.46
N ARG A 11 -47.68 23.28 84.79
CA ARG A 11 -49.12 23.52 84.62
C ARG A 11 -49.56 23.39 83.16
N ALA A 12 -48.75 23.88 82.22
CA ALA A 12 -49.05 23.74 80.80
C ALA A 12 -49.03 22.27 80.37
N MET A 13 -48.00 21.52 80.80
CA MET A 13 -47.84 20.09 80.54
C MET A 13 -48.98 19.24 81.12
N ASP A 14 -49.47 19.59 82.31
CA ASP A 14 -50.61 18.92 82.94
C ASP A 14 -51.95 19.29 82.28
N GLN A 15 -52.02 20.43 81.57
CA GLN A 15 -53.20 20.86 80.81
C GLN A 15 -53.22 20.34 79.37
N LEU A 16 -52.12 19.74 78.90
CA LEU A 16 -52.12 19.12 77.57
C LEU A 16 -53.02 17.87 77.61
N PRO A 17 -53.93 17.70 76.63
CA PRO A 17 -54.63 16.44 76.47
C PRO A 17 -53.57 15.36 76.21
N GLN A 18 -53.41 14.45 77.17
CA GLN A 18 -52.61 13.24 76.98
C GLN A 18 -53.55 12.18 76.44
N PRO A 19 -53.60 11.94 75.11
CA PRO A 19 -54.43 10.88 74.60
C PRO A 19 -53.93 9.55 75.16
N ASP A 20 -54.86 8.66 75.54
CA ASP A 20 -54.51 7.32 75.97
C ASP A 20 -53.72 6.62 74.87
N TYR A 21 -52.64 5.94 75.25
CA TYR A 21 -51.74 5.26 74.31
C TYR A 21 -52.52 4.38 73.32
N TRP A 22 -53.50 3.62 73.82
CA TRP A 22 -54.33 2.74 73.02
C TRP A 22 -55.22 3.49 72.03
N THR A 23 -55.71 4.69 72.39
CA THR A 23 -56.48 5.54 71.48
C THR A 23 -55.66 6.04 70.31
N VAL A 24 -54.38 6.36 70.54
CA VAL A 24 -53.46 6.77 69.45
C VAL A 24 -53.01 5.58 68.62
N ALA A 25 -52.73 4.44 69.26
CA ALA A 25 -52.24 3.24 68.60
C ALA A 25 -53.29 2.58 67.70
N GLU A 26 -54.56 2.63 68.07
CA GLU A 26 -55.67 2.03 67.31
C GLU A 26 -56.32 3.00 66.32
N ALA A 27 -55.93 4.28 66.32
CA ALA A 27 -56.43 5.25 65.36
C ALA A 27 -56.16 4.75 63.93
N PRO A 28 -57.19 4.69 63.04
CA PRO A 28 -57.03 4.15 61.71
C PRO A 28 -56.07 5.02 60.91
N VAL A 29 -54.89 4.47 60.61
CA VAL A 29 -53.89 5.13 59.77
C VAL A 29 -54.42 5.18 58.34
N GLN A 30 -54.85 6.36 57.89
CA GLN A 30 -55.14 6.57 56.47
C GLN A 30 -53.83 6.45 55.70
N LYS A 31 -53.77 5.46 54.80
CA LYS A 31 -52.63 5.26 53.93
C LYS A 31 -52.55 6.44 52.96
N MET A 32 -51.50 7.23 53.04
CA MET A 32 -51.24 8.29 52.06
C MET A 32 -51.07 7.66 50.66
N GLU A 33 -51.95 8.02 49.72
CA GLU A 33 -51.84 7.58 48.32
C GLU A 33 -50.67 8.26 47.58
N VAL A 34 -50.28 9.46 48.03
CA VAL A 34 -49.18 10.24 47.46
C VAL A 34 -48.31 10.78 48.59
N HIS A 35 -46.99 10.70 48.44
CA HIS A 35 -46.03 11.25 49.40
C HIS A 35 -46.06 12.78 49.38
N ASP A 36 -45.98 13.38 50.57
CA ASP A 36 -45.91 14.84 50.73
C ASP A 36 -44.56 15.36 50.24
N TYR A 37 -44.44 16.66 49.96
CA TYR A 37 -43.20 17.27 49.43
C TYR A 37 -41.99 17.08 50.37
N VAL A 38 -42.23 16.83 51.66
CA VAL A 38 -41.18 16.54 52.67
C VAL A 38 -40.78 15.06 52.70
N THR A 39 -41.70 14.15 52.40
CA THR A 39 -41.45 12.69 52.43
C THR A 39 -41.17 12.09 51.06
N ARG A 40 -41.27 12.88 49.99
CA ARG A 40 -40.81 12.49 48.65
C ARG A 40 -39.32 12.20 48.70
N GLN A 41 -38.96 10.93 48.56
CA GLN A 41 -37.62 10.57 48.13
C GLN A 41 -37.52 10.97 46.67
N ASP A 42 -36.84 12.08 46.38
CA ASP A 42 -36.39 12.38 45.02
C ASP A 42 -35.42 11.27 44.63
N VAL A 43 -35.95 10.23 43.97
CA VAL A 43 -35.12 9.25 43.29
C VAL A 43 -34.41 10.03 42.20
N SER A 44 -33.17 10.42 42.46
CA SER A 44 -32.33 11.06 41.46
C SER A 44 -32.14 10.05 40.32
N VAL A 45 -33.01 10.11 39.33
CA VAL A 45 -32.86 9.33 38.11
C VAL A 45 -31.64 9.92 37.42
N ARG A 46 -30.46 9.32 37.68
CA ARG A 46 -29.24 9.70 36.96
C ARG A 46 -29.60 9.65 35.48
N PRO A 47 -29.44 10.74 34.71
CA PRO A 47 -29.74 10.69 33.29
C PRO A 47 -28.85 9.60 32.71
N VAL A 48 -29.46 8.58 32.12
CA VAL A 48 -28.73 7.55 31.39
C VAL A 48 -28.07 8.29 30.22
N ARG A 49 -26.83 8.74 30.40
CA ARG A 49 -25.98 9.23 29.32
C ARG A 49 -25.88 8.06 28.34
N ARG A 50 -26.64 8.13 27.26
CA ARG A 50 -26.65 7.12 26.20
C ARG A 50 -25.19 6.93 25.77
N ARG A 51 -24.64 5.73 26.00
CA ARG A 51 -23.29 5.32 25.61
C ARG A 51 -23.13 5.20 24.08
N ALA A 52 -23.78 6.07 23.31
CA ALA A 52 -23.75 6.05 21.85
C ALA A 52 -22.48 6.69 21.29
N LEU A 53 -21.90 7.67 21.99
CA LEU A 53 -20.67 8.36 21.55
C LEU A 53 -19.44 7.44 21.43
N PRO A 54 -19.09 6.59 22.43
CA PRO A 54 -17.94 5.70 22.30
C PRO A 54 -18.16 4.61 21.24
N LEU A 55 -19.42 4.20 21.02
CA LEU A 55 -19.77 3.19 20.02
C LEU A 55 -19.65 3.74 18.59
N ALA A 56 -20.00 5.01 18.38
CA ALA A 56 -19.80 5.71 17.11
C ALA A 56 -18.30 5.91 16.80
N LEU A 57 -17.50 6.32 17.78
CA LEU A 57 -16.04 6.47 17.60
C LEU A 57 -15.36 5.13 17.30
N ALA A 58 -15.74 4.05 17.98
CA ALA A 58 -15.24 2.71 17.70
C ALA A 58 -15.61 2.24 16.27
N ALA A 59 -16.83 2.53 15.81
CA ALA A 59 -17.26 2.22 14.45
C ALA A 59 -16.47 3.03 13.39
N CYS A 60 -16.22 4.31 13.63
CA CYS A 60 -15.39 5.14 12.75
C CYS A 60 -13.94 4.65 12.70
N ALA A 61 -13.34 4.31 13.85
CA ALA A 61 -11.99 3.75 13.91
C ALA A 61 -11.88 2.42 13.15
N LEU A 62 -12.89 1.55 13.25
CA LEU A 62 -12.93 0.29 12.52
C LEU A 62 -13.08 0.52 11.01
N ALA A 63 -13.93 1.47 10.60
CA ALA A 63 -14.07 1.84 9.19
C ALA A 63 -12.77 2.42 8.60
N LEU A 64 -12.08 3.27 9.36
CA LEU A 64 -10.75 3.78 8.98
C LEU A 64 -9.72 2.66 8.90
N ALA A 65 -9.68 1.75 9.87
CA ALA A 65 -8.77 0.61 9.84
C ALA A 65 -9.03 -0.32 8.64
N VAL A 66 -10.30 -0.59 8.31
CA VAL A 66 -10.67 -1.37 7.12
C VAL A 66 -10.31 -0.61 5.84
N GLY A 67 -10.54 0.69 5.79
CA GLY A 67 -10.16 1.55 4.66
C GLY A 67 -8.65 1.58 4.43
N LEU A 68 -7.88 1.81 5.49
CA LEU A 68 -6.41 1.77 5.49
C LEU A 68 -5.90 0.39 5.08
N TYR A 69 -6.41 -0.69 5.67
CA TYR A 69 -6.04 -2.05 5.30
C TYR A 69 -6.32 -2.36 3.83
N SER A 70 -7.46 -1.91 3.31
CA SER A 70 -7.83 -2.08 1.90
C SER A 70 -6.93 -1.25 0.98
N TYR A 71 -6.60 -0.02 1.39
CA TYR A 71 -5.66 0.86 0.71
C TYR A 71 -4.27 0.21 0.63
N PHE A 72 -3.71 -0.21 1.77
CA PHE A 72 -2.39 -0.86 1.81
C PHE A 72 -2.36 -2.14 0.98
N ARG A 73 -3.43 -2.94 0.97
CA ARG A 73 -3.53 -4.13 0.10
C ARG A 73 -3.53 -3.79 -1.38
N PHE A 74 -4.08 -2.64 -1.78
CA PHE A 74 -4.13 -2.25 -3.18
C PHE A 74 -2.75 -1.82 -3.73
N PHE A 75 -1.89 -1.25 -2.89
CA PHE A 75 -0.58 -0.74 -3.32
C PHE A 75 0.57 -1.75 -3.29
N GLN A 76 0.36 -2.92 -2.70
CA GLN A 76 1.40 -3.95 -2.63
C GLN A 76 1.61 -4.65 -3.98
N ILE A 77 2.87 -4.65 -4.44
CA ILE A 77 3.30 -5.50 -5.54
C ILE A 77 3.23 -6.95 -5.06
N TYR A 78 2.53 -7.78 -5.81
CA TYR A 78 2.24 -9.17 -5.48
C TYR A 78 2.91 -10.14 -6.44
N SER A 79 2.93 -9.79 -7.73
CA SER A 79 3.51 -10.60 -8.79
C SER A 79 4.35 -9.74 -9.72
N VAL A 80 5.39 -10.33 -10.30
CA VAL A 80 6.22 -9.76 -11.35
C VAL A 80 6.20 -10.72 -12.53
N VAL A 81 5.90 -10.21 -13.72
CA VAL A 81 5.89 -10.96 -14.97
C VAL A 81 7.00 -10.41 -15.85
N ASP A 82 7.92 -11.26 -16.25
CA ASP A 82 8.99 -10.95 -17.18
C ASP A 82 8.65 -11.52 -18.56
N LEU A 83 8.62 -10.64 -19.55
CA LEU A 83 8.35 -10.95 -20.96
C LEU A 83 9.64 -10.73 -21.75
N THR A 84 10.14 -11.79 -22.40
CA THR A 84 11.42 -11.76 -23.13
C THR A 84 11.21 -12.14 -24.59
N VAL A 85 11.32 -11.14 -25.47
CA VAL A 85 11.09 -11.26 -26.92
C VAL A 85 12.25 -10.64 -27.72
N ASN A 86 13.31 -10.17 -27.03
CA ASN A 86 14.32 -9.27 -27.60
C ASN A 86 13.65 -8.08 -28.29
N PRO A 87 12.94 -7.22 -27.54
CA PRO A 87 13.26 -6.68 -26.21
C PRO A 87 12.62 -7.43 -25.02
N SER A 88 13.05 -7.09 -23.79
CA SER A 88 12.54 -7.66 -22.54
C SER A 88 11.94 -6.62 -21.58
N PHE A 89 10.87 -7.01 -20.90
CA PHE A 89 10.05 -6.14 -20.04
C PHE A 89 9.71 -6.83 -18.73
N ALA A 90 9.72 -6.08 -17.63
CA ALA A 90 9.27 -6.54 -16.32
C ALA A 90 8.01 -5.77 -15.89
N LEU A 91 6.90 -6.50 -15.71
CA LEU A 91 5.60 -5.95 -15.28
C LEU A 91 5.38 -6.25 -13.79
N ALA A 92 5.28 -5.20 -12.98
CA ALA A 92 4.94 -5.32 -11.58
C ALA A 92 3.41 -5.21 -11.40
N LEU A 93 2.80 -6.27 -10.87
CA LEU A 93 1.36 -6.40 -10.68
C LEU A 93 0.97 -6.32 -9.20
N ASN A 94 -0.21 -5.77 -8.91
CA ASN A 94 -0.83 -5.89 -7.60
C ASN A 94 -1.55 -7.25 -7.46
N ARG A 95 -2.18 -7.48 -6.30
CA ARG A 95 -2.95 -8.72 -6.04
C ARG A 95 -4.22 -8.86 -6.90
N GLY A 96 -4.68 -7.78 -7.53
CA GLY A 96 -5.83 -7.77 -8.43
C GLY A 96 -5.44 -7.80 -9.90
N ASP A 97 -4.22 -8.25 -10.23
CA ASP A 97 -3.69 -8.39 -11.59
C ASP A 97 -3.65 -7.09 -12.40
N GLN A 98 -3.58 -5.96 -11.69
CA GLN A 98 -3.40 -4.64 -12.29
C GLN A 98 -1.93 -4.26 -12.28
N VAL A 99 -1.48 -3.72 -13.41
CA VAL A 99 -0.13 -3.25 -13.64
C VAL A 99 0.11 -1.98 -12.83
N ARG A 100 1.09 -2.04 -11.93
CA ARG A 100 1.51 -0.94 -11.08
C ARG A 100 2.68 -0.18 -11.71
N ASN A 101 3.57 -0.91 -12.37
CA ASN A 101 4.68 -0.37 -13.14
C ASN A 101 5.13 -1.36 -14.24
N VAL A 102 5.72 -0.84 -15.32
CA VAL A 102 6.40 -1.63 -16.36
C VAL A 102 7.80 -1.08 -16.51
N THR A 103 8.80 -1.96 -16.47
CA THR A 103 10.22 -1.59 -16.51
C THR A 103 10.85 -2.19 -17.77
N ALA A 104 11.57 -1.37 -18.53
CA ALA A 104 12.44 -1.83 -19.61
C ALA A 104 13.64 -2.58 -19.01
N LEU A 105 13.91 -3.79 -19.49
CA LEU A 105 15.12 -4.51 -19.09
C LEU A 105 16.27 -4.32 -20.09
N ASN A 106 15.97 -3.91 -21.33
CA ASN A 106 16.92 -3.65 -22.41
C ASN A 106 16.70 -2.26 -23.05
N GLY A 107 17.70 -1.72 -23.75
CA GLY A 107 17.59 -0.42 -24.43
C GLY A 107 16.50 -0.36 -25.51
N ASP A 108 16.30 -1.45 -26.26
CA ASP A 108 15.21 -1.56 -27.24
C ASP A 108 13.82 -1.51 -26.57
N ALA A 109 13.71 -2.03 -25.34
CA ALA A 109 12.47 -2.00 -24.56
C ALA A 109 12.14 -0.58 -24.09
N GLU A 110 13.16 0.24 -23.82
CA GLU A 110 12.99 1.63 -23.39
C GLU A 110 12.37 2.47 -24.50
N ALA A 111 12.81 2.29 -25.75
CA ALA A 111 12.23 2.96 -26.92
C ALA A 111 10.74 2.62 -27.14
N ILE A 112 10.29 1.43 -26.75
CA ILE A 112 8.88 1.01 -26.84
C ILE A 112 8.06 1.62 -25.70
N LEU A 113 8.64 1.78 -24.51
CA LEU A 113 7.98 2.33 -23.33
C LEU A 113 8.00 3.86 -23.29
N GLU A 114 8.82 4.52 -24.11
CA GLU A 114 8.96 5.98 -24.11
C GLU A 114 7.60 6.69 -24.30
N GLY A 115 7.23 7.53 -23.33
CA GLY A 115 6.00 8.31 -23.36
C GLY A 115 4.70 7.54 -23.05
N ARG A 116 4.76 6.24 -22.67
CA ARG A 116 3.58 5.45 -22.30
C ARG A 116 3.58 5.05 -20.82
N SER A 117 2.41 5.15 -20.18
CA SER A 117 2.20 4.69 -18.81
C SER A 117 1.14 3.59 -18.75
N TYR A 118 1.50 2.44 -18.18
CA TYR A 118 0.60 1.29 -18.02
C TYR A 118 0.04 1.16 -16.60
N ARG A 119 0.18 2.19 -15.77
CA ARG A 119 -0.26 2.16 -14.37
C ARG A 119 -1.78 2.09 -14.30
N GLY A 120 -2.29 1.08 -13.60
CA GLY A 120 -3.71 0.80 -13.40
C GLY A 120 -4.36 -0.04 -14.51
N TRP A 121 -3.62 -0.41 -15.56
CA TRP A 121 -4.13 -1.27 -16.61
C TRP A 121 -4.18 -2.73 -16.16
N THR A 122 -5.03 -3.55 -16.80
CA THR A 122 -5.00 -4.99 -16.56
C THR A 122 -3.78 -5.62 -17.23
N LEU A 123 -3.34 -6.78 -16.73
CA LEU A 123 -2.22 -7.51 -17.31
C LEU A 123 -2.44 -7.78 -18.80
N GLU A 124 -3.62 -8.28 -19.17
CA GLU A 124 -3.95 -8.69 -20.54
C GLU A 124 -3.90 -7.50 -21.50
N ALA A 125 -4.55 -6.39 -21.15
CA ALA A 125 -4.55 -5.19 -21.98
C ALA A 125 -3.14 -4.59 -22.13
N THR A 126 -2.34 -4.70 -21.08
CA THR A 126 -0.95 -4.25 -21.11
C THR A 126 -0.10 -5.12 -22.02
N VAL A 127 -0.21 -6.44 -21.89
CA VAL A 127 0.51 -7.42 -22.73
C VAL A 127 0.10 -7.26 -24.20
N GLU A 128 -1.18 -7.17 -24.50
CA GLU A 128 -1.66 -6.95 -25.86
C GLU A 128 -1.09 -5.68 -26.47
N ASN A 129 -1.13 -4.56 -25.75
CA ASN A 129 -0.59 -3.30 -26.23
C ASN A 129 0.93 -3.35 -26.44
N LEU A 130 1.64 -4.06 -25.56
CA LEU A 130 3.08 -4.26 -25.66
C LEU A 130 3.45 -5.10 -26.88
N LEU A 131 2.71 -6.20 -27.11
CA LEU A 131 2.86 -7.05 -28.30
C LEU A 131 2.53 -6.28 -29.58
N ASP A 132 1.51 -5.41 -29.57
CA ASP A 132 1.20 -4.54 -30.71
C ASP A 132 2.33 -3.54 -30.98
N GLY A 133 2.94 -2.97 -29.94
CA GLY A 133 4.12 -2.11 -30.05
C GLY A 133 5.34 -2.84 -30.63
N LEU A 134 5.55 -4.10 -30.21
CA LEU A 134 6.61 -4.96 -30.71
C LEU A 134 6.42 -5.32 -32.18
N ALA A 135 5.19 -5.68 -32.58
CA ALA A 135 4.83 -5.96 -33.96
C ALA A 135 5.00 -4.74 -34.85
N ALA A 136 4.58 -3.55 -34.39
CA ALA A 136 4.71 -2.31 -35.13
C ALA A 136 6.17 -1.92 -35.40
N GLN A 137 7.08 -2.26 -34.49
CA GLN A 137 8.52 -2.03 -34.65
C GLN A 137 9.26 -3.18 -35.34
N GLY A 138 8.54 -4.25 -35.73
CA GLY A 138 9.10 -5.39 -36.47
C GLY A 138 9.85 -6.40 -35.61
N TYR A 139 9.69 -6.38 -34.29
CA TYR A 139 10.22 -7.42 -33.39
C TYR A 139 9.38 -8.70 -33.40
N LEU A 140 8.10 -8.59 -33.78
CA LEU A 140 7.20 -9.71 -34.02
C LEU A 140 6.72 -9.64 -35.47
N THR A 141 7.13 -10.61 -36.27
CA THR A 141 6.89 -10.66 -37.72
C THR A 141 6.18 -11.93 -38.16
N SER A 142 6.34 -13.02 -37.40
CA SER A 142 5.86 -14.36 -37.78
C SER A 142 5.29 -15.09 -36.57
N ALA A 143 4.44 -16.09 -36.82
CA ALA A 143 3.88 -16.93 -35.75
C ALA A 143 4.92 -17.83 -35.06
N ASP A 144 6.10 -18.00 -35.66
CA ASP A 144 7.23 -18.76 -35.12
C ASP A 144 8.10 -17.94 -34.15
N ASP A 145 7.82 -16.64 -33.97
CA ASP A 145 8.58 -15.80 -33.05
C ASP A 145 8.36 -16.24 -31.59
N ALA A 146 9.46 -16.51 -30.89
CA ALA A 146 9.42 -17.03 -29.54
C ALA A 146 9.35 -15.91 -28.50
N VAL A 147 8.28 -15.91 -27.69
CA VAL A 147 8.10 -15.04 -26.54
C VAL A 147 8.26 -15.88 -25.29
N ASP A 148 9.34 -15.68 -24.53
CA ASP A 148 9.53 -16.34 -23.25
C ASP A 148 8.84 -15.54 -22.14
N VAL A 149 8.12 -16.26 -21.27
CA VAL A 149 7.33 -15.70 -20.18
C VAL A 149 7.80 -16.33 -18.87
N ALA A 150 8.33 -15.50 -17.98
CA ALA A 150 8.63 -15.89 -16.61
C ALA A 150 7.69 -15.14 -15.65
N VAL A 151 7.16 -15.85 -14.65
CA VAL A 151 6.27 -15.25 -13.64
C VAL A 151 6.80 -15.58 -12.26
N ASN A 152 7.03 -14.54 -11.47
CA ASN A 152 7.40 -14.63 -10.07
C ASN A 152 6.25 -14.04 -9.22
N SER A 153 5.60 -14.87 -8.40
CA SER A 153 4.44 -14.47 -7.59
C SER A 153 4.64 -14.92 -6.15
N LYS A 154 4.11 -14.15 -5.20
CA LYS A 154 4.04 -14.57 -3.79
C LYS A 154 3.20 -15.83 -3.58
N ASP A 155 2.27 -16.11 -4.49
CA ASP A 155 1.44 -17.31 -4.50
C ASP A 155 1.70 -18.12 -5.78
N ALA A 156 2.03 -19.40 -5.61
CA ALA A 156 2.46 -20.27 -6.70
C ALA A 156 1.30 -20.65 -7.65
N ASP A 157 0.08 -20.84 -7.12
CA ASP A 157 -1.08 -21.21 -7.93
C ASP A 157 -1.55 -20.00 -8.74
N HIS A 158 -1.57 -18.83 -8.11
CA HIS A 158 -1.84 -17.55 -8.79
C HIS A 158 -0.81 -17.26 -9.88
N GLY A 159 0.48 -17.47 -9.58
CA GLY A 159 1.56 -17.27 -10.56
C GLY A 159 1.43 -18.18 -11.78
N ARG A 160 1.02 -19.45 -11.57
CA ARG A 160 0.75 -20.39 -12.68
C ARG A 160 -0.41 -19.92 -13.54
N ALA A 161 -1.52 -19.49 -12.92
CA ALA A 161 -2.67 -18.97 -13.64
C ALA A 161 -2.34 -17.72 -14.48
N LEU A 162 -1.54 -16.80 -13.92
CA LEU A 162 -1.06 -15.63 -14.64
C LEU A 162 -0.20 -16.00 -15.85
N ARG A 163 0.73 -16.94 -15.67
CA ARG A 163 1.58 -17.44 -16.76
C ARG A 163 0.73 -18.00 -17.91
N GLU A 164 -0.22 -18.87 -17.60
CA GLU A 164 -1.12 -19.46 -18.61
C GLU A 164 -1.94 -18.39 -19.35
N THR A 165 -2.37 -17.34 -18.64
CA THR A 165 -3.10 -16.22 -19.26
C THR A 165 -2.23 -15.41 -20.21
N VAL A 166 -0.99 -15.08 -19.82
CA VAL A 166 -0.06 -14.36 -20.69
C VAL A 166 0.33 -15.20 -21.90
N GLU A 167 0.67 -16.48 -21.71
CA GLU A 167 1.01 -17.40 -22.80
C GLU A 167 -0.16 -17.54 -23.79
N ARG A 168 -1.41 -17.53 -23.31
CA ARG A 168 -2.61 -17.53 -24.16
C ARG A 168 -2.74 -16.25 -24.99
N CYS A 169 -2.60 -15.08 -24.37
CA CYS A 169 -2.66 -13.79 -25.08
C CYS A 169 -1.55 -13.69 -26.14
N VAL A 170 -0.34 -14.15 -25.81
CA VAL A 170 0.79 -14.23 -26.74
C VAL A 170 0.46 -15.16 -27.91
N ALA A 171 -0.01 -16.39 -27.63
CA ALA A 171 -0.35 -17.36 -28.66
C ALA A 171 -1.48 -16.86 -29.59
N GLU A 172 -2.48 -16.17 -29.03
CA GLU A 172 -3.56 -15.57 -29.81
C GLU A 172 -3.02 -14.47 -30.75
N LYS A 173 -2.18 -13.56 -30.24
CA LYS A 173 -1.54 -12.53 -31.07
C LYS A 173 -0.64 -13.13 -32.15
N LEU A 174 0.17 -14.13 -31.82
CA LEU A 174 1.02 -14.84 -32.78
C LEU A 174 0.20 -15.56 -33.85
N SER A 175 -0.91 -16.19 -33.46
CA SER A 175 -1.83 -16.86 -34.39
C SER A 175 -2.49 -15.88 -35.37
N GLY A 176 -2.65 -14.61 -34.99
CA GLY A 176 -3.16 -13.56 -35.87
C GLY A 176 -2.23 -13.24 -37.06
N PHE A 177 -0.93 -13.53 -36.96
CA PHE A 177 0.01 -13.40 -38.09
C PHE A 177 -0.09 -14.58 -39.07
N SER A 178 -0.60 -15.72 -38.60
CA SER A 178 -0.99 -16.84 -39.46
C SER A 178 -2.37 -16.53 -40.05
N GLN A 179 -2.42 -15.85 -41.20
CA GLN A 179 -3.65 -15.74 -41.98
C GLN A 179 -4.35 -17.11 -42.09
N PRO A 180 -5.69 -17.17 -42.09
CA PRO A 180 -6.40 -18.40 -42.39
C PRO A 180 -5.97 -18.87 -43.77
N ASP A 181 -5.56 -20.14 -43.86
CA ASP A 181 -5.44 -20.90 -45.10
C ASP A 181 -6.63 -20.54 -46.01
N VAL A 182 -6.38 -19.73 -47.03
CA VAL A 182 -7.24 -19.76 -48.22
C VAL A 182 -6.99 -21.16 -48.79
N PRO A 183 -7.98 -22.06 -48.84
CA PRO A 183 -7.74 -23.38 -49.40
C PRO A 183 -7.32 -23.20 -50.86
N ALA A 184 -6.05 -23.43 -51.13
CA ALA A 184 -5.52 -23.52 -52.48
C ALA A 184 -6.34 -24.61 -53.21
N PRO A 185 -6.93 -24.34 -54.39
CA PRO A 185 -7.66 -25.36 -55.13
C PRO A 185 -6.71 -26.51 -55.48
N SER A 186 -7.18 -27.74 -55.24
CA SER A 186 -6.49 -29.01 -55.46
C SER A 186 -5.73 -29.09 -56.78
N PRO A 187 -4.54 -29.73 -56.83
CA PRO A 187 -3.88 -30.05 -58.08
C PRO A 187 -4.62 -31.19 -58.79
N THR A 188 -5.24 -30.89 -59.94
CA THR A 188 -5.66 -31.92 -60.90
C THR A 188 -4.46 -32.36 -61.70
N SER A 189 -4.11 -33.64 -61.58
CA SER A 189 -3.14 -34.33 -62.44
C SER A 189 -3.63 -34.37 -63.88
N GLU A 190 -2.86 -33.84 -64.83
CA GLU A 190 -3.01 -34.18 -66.25
C GLU A 190 -1.65 -34.35 -66.93
N THR A 191 -1.61 -35.39 -67.75
CA THR A 191 -0.44 -36.03 -68.35
C THR A 191 -0.13 -35.45 -69.74
N ALA A 192 1.16 -35.49 -70.09
CA ALA A 192 1.75 -35.46 -71.44
C ALA A 192 1.80 -34.14 -72.23
N ALA A 193 3.02 -33.64 -72.45
CA ALA A 193 3.75 -33.82 -73.72
C ALA A 193 5.12 -33.12 -73.68
N THR A 194 6.18 -33.87 -74.00
CA THR A 194 7.47 -33.33 -74.49
C THR A 194 7.23 -32.64 -75.85
N PRO A 195 7.96 -31.57 -76.24
CA PRO A 195 9.31 -31.79 -76.80
C PRO A 195 10.32 -30.62 -76.70
N VAL A 196 11.56 -30.97 -77.10
CA VAL A 196 12.66 -30.14 -77.64
C VAL A 196 13.69 -29.55 -76.65
N PRO A 197 14.98 -29.92 -76.76
CA PRO A 197 16.09 -29.24 -76.07
C PRO A 197 16.59 -28.04 -76.87
N THR A 198 16.85 -26.91 -76.20
CA THR A 198 17.51 -25.71 -76.78
C THR A 198 18.32 -25.03 -75.66
N PRO A 199 19.42 -24.34 -76.01
CA PRO A 199 20.79 -24.70 -75.66
C PRO A 199 21.26 -24.14 -74.31
N ILE A 200 22.33 -24.75 -73.80
CA ILE A 200 23.08 -24.35 -72.62
C ILE A 200 23.58 -22.91 -72.77
N ALA A 201 23.04 -22.01 -71.93
CA ALA A 201 23.65 -20.74 -71.62
C ALA A 201 24.64 -20.95 -70.46
N THR A 202 25.85 -20.43 -70.67
CA THR A 202 26.99 -20.38 -69.76
C THR A 202 26.66 -19.85 -68.37
N PRO A 203 27.29 -20.37 -67.29
CA PRO A 203 27.09 -19.84 -65.95
C PRO A 203 27.75 -18.47 -65.83
N TYR A 204 26.94 -17.41 -65.79
CA TYR A 204 27.39 -16.14 -65.27
C TYR A 204 27.60 -16.29 -63.77
N SER A 205 28.86 -16.27 -63.34
CA SER A 205 29.23 -16.22 -61.94
C SER A 205 28.73 -14.89 -61.37
N THR A 206 27.68 -14.94 -60.56
CA THR A 206 27.31 -13.84 -59.67
C THR A 206 28.50 -13.57 -58.74
N PRO A 207 29.04 -12.34 -58.66
CA PRO A 207 30.09 -12.05 -57.70
C PRO A 207 29.53 -12.28 -56.29
N VAL A 208 30.20 -13.14 -55.54
CA VAL A 208 30.00 -13.34 -54.10
C VAL A 208 30.08 -11.96 -53.43
N PRO A 209 29.09 -11.54 -52.61
CA PRO A 209 29.23 -10.30 -51.85
C PRO A 209 30.42 -10.45 -50.91
N THR A 210 31.42 -9.58 -51.09
CA THR A 210 32.48 -9.35 -50.10
C THR A 210 31.79 -9.12 -48.75
N PRO A 211 32.05 -9.93 -47.70
CA PRO A 211 31.52 -9.62 -46.38
C PRO A 211 32.06 -8.24 -45.99
N ALA A 212 31.15 -7.29 -45.79
CA ALA A 212 31.47 -6.02 -45.18
C ALA A 212 32.15 -6.32 -43.85
N ALA A 213 33.34 -5.76 -43.63
CA ALA A 213 34.07 -5.93 -42.40
C ALA A 213 33.14 -5.57 -41.23
N THR A 214 32.87 -6.56 -40.39
CA THR A 214 32.18 -6.38 -39.11
C THR A 214 32.89 -5.24 -38.38
N PRO A 215 32.19 -4.14 -38.00
CA PRO A 215 32.81 -3.13 -37.17
C PRO A 215 33.26 -3.81 -35.88
N VAL A 216 34.55 -3.71 -35.58
CA VAL A 216 35.08 -4.10 -34.28
C VAL A 216 34.26 -3.34 -33.23
N PRO A 217 33.61 -4.00 -32.26
CA PRO A 217 32.83 -3.31 -31.26
C PRO A 217 33.74 -2.32 -30.56
N THR A 218 33.40 -1.04 -30.65
CA THR A 218 33.95 0.00 -29.77
C THR A 218 33.72 -0.50 -28.34
N PRO A 219 34.78 -0.69 -27.53
CA PRO A 219 34.59 -1.10 -26.15
C PRO A 219 33.68 -0.07 -25.46
N ALA A 220 32.57 -0.55 -24.90
CA ALA A 220 31.68 0.26 -24.09
C ALA A 220 32.50 0.97 -23.01
N PRO A 221 32.21 2.25 -22.70
CA PRO A 221 32.90 2.95 -21.62
C PRO A 221 32.77 2.10 -20.36
N THR A 222 33.90 1.77 -19.75
CA THR A 222 33.94 1.09 -18.46
C THR A 222 33.05 1.89 -17.50
N PRO A 223 31.98 1.28 -16.94
CA PRO A 223 31.16 1.98 -15.96
C PRO A 223 32.09 2.45 -14.84
N ALA A 224 32.01 3.73 -14.50
CA ALA A 224 32.67 4.25 -13.31
C ALA A 224 32.31 3.32 -12.14
N PRO A 225 33.28 2.98 -11.26
CA PRO A 225 32.99 2.10 -10.15
C PRO A 225 31.80 2.64 -9.39
N THR A 226 30.69 1.88 -9.38
CA THR A 226 29.56 2.11 -8.49
C THR A 226 30.15 2.33 -7.09
N PRO A 227 29.82 3.42 -6.39
CA PRO A 227 30.34 3.64 -5.05
C PRO A 227 30.05 2.37 -4.25
N THR A 228 31.12 1.73 -3.76
CA THR A 228 31.00 0.60 -2.86
C THR A 228 30.05 1.03 -1.75
N PRO A 229 28.94 0.30 -1.48
CA PRO A 229 28.07 0.67 -0.38
C PRO A 229 28.95 0.73 0.86
N SER A 230 29.04 1.93 1.45
CA SER A 230 29.72 2.11 2.73
C SER A 230 29.12 1.07 3.67
N PRO A 231 29.94 0.30 4.42
CA PRO A 231 29.41 -0.70 5.34
C PRO A 231 28.39 0.00 6.23
N GLN A 232 27.13 -0.40 6.08
CA GLN A 232 26.05 0.14 6.89
C GLN A 232 26.40 -0.19 8.34
N PRO A 233 26.51 0.81 9.22
CA PRO A 233 26.96 0.59 10.59
C PRO A 233 26.08 -0.50 11.23
N THR A 234 26.72 -1.52 11.80
CA THR A 234 26.02 -2.67 12.40
C THR A 234 25.46 -2.35 13.79
N ALA A 235 25.65 -1.12 14.27
CA ALA A 235 25.17 -0.62 15.55
C ALA A 235 24.60 0.79 15.36
N PRO A 236 23.57 1.17 16.13
CA PRO A 236 23.06 2.54 16.13
C PRO A 236 24.16 3.51 16.60
N LEU A 237 24.14 4.72 16.05
CA LEU A 237 24.93 5.86 16.49
C LEU A 237 24.76 6.05 18.00
N SER A 238 25.82 6.42 18.70
CA SER A 238 25.73 6.78 20.12
C SER A 238 24.93 8.06 20.32
N GLU A 239 24.18 8.17 21.41
CA GLU A 239 23.44 9.38 21.81
C GLU A 239 24.26 10.68 21.73
N GLU A 240 25.55 10.62 22.10
CA GLU A 240 26.47 11.77 22.04
C GLU A 240 26.69 12.26 20.60
N ALA A 241 26.90 11.34 19.66
CA ALA A 241 27.08 11.65 18.25
C ALA A 241 25.82 12.27 17.63
N VAL A 242 24.63 11.79 18.04
CA VAL A 242 23.35 12.37 17.62
C VAL A 242 23.15 13.77 18.22
N GLY A 243 23.52 13.94 19.49
CA GLY A 243 23.52 15.25 20.15
C GLY A 243 24.40 16.28 19.43
N ASP A 244 25.57 15.87 18.93
CA ASP A 244 26.47 16.75 18.17
C ASP A 244 25.91 17.13 16.79
N ILE A 245 25.30 16.17 16.07
CA ILE A 245 24.61 16.42 14.79
C ILE A 245 23.50 17.46 14.99
N LEU A 246 22.70 17.29 16.05
CA LEU A 246 21.60 18.20 16.38
C LEU A 246 22.09 19.59 16.77
N ARG A 247 23.17 19.71 17.55
CA ARG A 247 23.79 21.00 17.91
C ARG A 247 24.43 21.68 16.71
N GLN A 248 24.99 20.93 15.77
CA GLN A 248 25.54 21.49 14.55
C GLN A 248 24.44 22.04 13.64
N ARG A 249 23.28 21.37 13.61
CA ARG A 249 22.13 21.78 12.81
C ARG A 249 21.33 22.92 13.44
N LEU A 250 21.19 22.90 14.76
CA LEU A 250 20.49 23.88 15.58
C LEU A 250 21.40 24.36 16.72
N PRO A 251 22.35 25.27 16.45
CA PRO A 251 23.26 25.77 17.49
C PRO A 251 22.55 26.59 18.58
N GLU A 252 21.34 27.08 18.29
CA GLU A 252 20.56 27.91 19.20
C GLU A 252 19.56 27.11 20.06
N ALA A 253 19.33 25.83 19.76
CA ALA A 253 18.36 25.00 20.47
C ALA A 253 19.00 24.17 21.60
N VAL A 254 18.32 24.08 22.74
CA VAL A 254 18.76 23.27 23.88
C VAL A 254 18.09 21.89 23.80
N LEU A 255 18.89 20.84 23.62
CA LEU A 255 18.43 19.45 23.70
C LEU A 255 17.90 19.17 25.11
N LYS A 256 16.62 18.79 25.20
CA LYS A 256 15.94 18.46 26.46
C LYS A 256 15.97 16.97 26.73
N GLU A 257 15.67 16.19 25.70
CA GLU A 257 15.46 14.75 25.80
C GLU A 257 15.87 14.12 24.47
N LEU A 258 16.49 12.95 24.56
CA LEU A 258 16.91 12.13 23.44
C LEU A 258 16.59 10.69 23.81
N GLU A 259 15.66 10.08 23.09
CA GLU A 259 15.23 8.70 23.31
C GLU A 259 15.49 7.88 22.04
N LEU A 260 15.91 6.63 22.22
CA LEU A 260 16.10 5.67 21.14
C LEU A 260 14.95 4.66 21.21
N ASP A 261 14.15 4.59 20.15
CA ASP A 261 13.05 3.64 20.04
C ASP A 261 13.23 2.70 18.84
N GLU A 262 12.61 1.53 18.92
CA GLU A 262 12.57 0.54 17.84
C GLU A 262 11.16 0.47 17.26
N ASP A 263 10.98 0.98 16.05
CA ASP A 263 9.71 0.95 15.32
C ASP A 263 9.84 0.12 14.03
N ASP A 264 9.01 -0.91 13.87
CA ASP A 264 8.99 -1.82 12.72
C ASP A 264 10.38 -2.37 12.29
N GLY A 265 11.26 -2.63 13.27
CA GLY A 265 12.63 -3.13 13.05
C GLY A 265 13.62 -2.06 12.59
N ARG A 266 13.25 -0.77 12.67
CA ARG A 266 14.12 0.39 12.50
C ARG A 266 14.37 1.04 13.84
N TRP A 267 15.62 1.43 14.07
CA TRP A 267 16.01 2.16 15.26
C TRP A 267 15.94 3.65 14.94
N ILE A 268 15.20 4.41 15.74
CA ILE A 268 14.92 5.84 15.53
C ILE A 268 15.25 6.60 16.81
N TYR A 269 16.00 7.70 16.66
CA TYR A 269 16.20 8.65 17.74
C TYR A 269 15.13 9.74 17.69
N GLU A 270 14.38 9.92 18.77
CA GLU A 270 13.49 11.05 18.97
C GLU A 270 14.19 12.08 19.86
N ALA A 271 14.39 13.29 19.32
CA ALA A 271 15.05 14.38 20.02
C ALA A 271 14.07 15.53 20.24
N LYS A 272 13.90 15.92 21.50
CA LYS A 272 13.12 17.10 21.89
C LYS A 272 14.07 18.25 22.18
N LEU A 273 14.01 19.30 21.37
CA LEU A 273 14.79 20.51 21.56
C LEU A 273 13.89 21.69 21.92
N ARG A 274 14.45 22.66 22.63
CA ARG A 274 13.74 23.90 22.96
C ARG A 274 14.56 25.11 22.56
N HIS A 275 13.96 26.03 21.83
CA HIS A 275 14.55 27.31 21.48
C HIS A 275 13.60 28.44 21.88
N GLY A 276 13.90 29.11 22.99
CA GLY A 276 12.98 30.10 23.57
C GLY A 276 11.65 29.47 24.00
N ASP A 277 10.56 29.90 23.37
CA ASP A 277 9.21 29.37 23.58
C ASP A 277 8.85 28.22 22.63
N LEU A 278 9.59 28.06 21.53
CA LEU A 278 9.39 27.03 20.51
C LEU A 278 9.96 25.68 20.95
N LYS A 279 9.21 24.61 20.67
CA LYS A 279 9.65 23.22 20.86
C LYS A 279 9.83 22.56 19.49
N TYR A 280 10.93 21.82 19.36
CA TYR A 280 11.20 21.02 18.18
C TYR A 280 11.21 19.55 18.56
N GLU A 281 10.52 18.75 17.76
CA GLU A 281 10.57 17.30 17.82
C GLU A 281 11.20 16.80 16.53
N ILE A 282 12.35 16.14 16.65
CA ILE A 282 13.14 15.70 15.50
C ILE A 282 13.34 14.19 15.63
N GLU A 283 12.90 13.46 14.61
CA GLU A 283 13.14 12.02 14.49
C GLU A 283 14.32 11.79 13.53
N LEU A 284 15.30 11.00 13.94
CA LEU A 284 16.49 10.68 13.16
C LEU A 284 16.69 9.17 13.03
N ASP A 285 17.13 8.70 11.88
CA ASP A 285 17.53 7.31 11.70
C ASP A 285 18.76 7.01 12.56
N ALA A 286 18.68 5.99 13.41
CA ALA A 286 19.75 5.72 14.37
C ALA A 286 21.04 5.19 13.73
N PHE A 287 21.02 4.72 12.48
CA PHE A 287 22.21 4.20 11.80
C PHE A 287 22.86 5.25 10.88
N THR A 288 22.05 6.07 10.21
CA THR A 288 22.55 7.05 9.24
C THR A 288 22.67 8.46 9.83
N GLY A 289 21.92 8.76 10.91
CA GLY A 289 21.81 10.12 11.45
C GLY A 289 21.00 11.05 10.54
N GLU A 290 20.28 10.51 9.56
CA GLU A 290 19.42 11.27 8.66
C GLU A 290 18.14 11.68 9.39
N ILE A 291 17.74 12.95 9.23
CA ILE A 291 16.50 13.45 9.82
C ILE A 291 15.33 12.88 9.02
N LEU A 292 14.54 12.03 9.66
CA LEU A 292 13.35 11.39 9.10
C LEU A 292 12.14 12.32 9.18
N LYS A 293 12.02 13.07 10.29
CA LYS A 293 10.87 13.94 10.55
C LYS A 293 11.29 15.16 11.39
N TRP A 294 10.61 16.27 11.15
CA TRP A 294 10.80 17.52 11.88
C TRP A 294 9.45 18.17 12.13
N GLU A 295 9.11 18.41 13.39
CA GLU A 295 7.93 19.17 13.81
C GLU A 295 8.35 20.34 14.71
N GLU A 296 7.69 21.48 14.53
CA GLU A 296 7.82 22.68 15.34
C GLU A 296 6.47 22.95 16.01
N ASP A 297 6.48 23.09 17.34
CA ASP A 297 5.30 23.36 18.16
C ASP A 297 5.50 24.68 18.94
N ASP A 298 4.47 25.53 18.89
CA ASP A 298 4.40 26.92 19.41
C ASP A 298 3.85 26.98 20.86
#